data_AF-F8AK49-F1
#
_entry.id   AF-F8AK49-F1
#
_cell.length_a   1.000
_cell.length_b   1.000
_cell.length_c   1.000
_cell.angle_alpha   90.00
_cell.angle_beta   90.00
_cell.angle_gamma   90.00
#
_symmetry.space_group_name_H-M   'P 1'
#
loop_
_entity.id
_entity.type
_entity.pdbx_description
1 polymer ?
#
loop_
_entity_poly.entity_id
_entity_poly.type
_entity_poly.pdbx_seq_one_letter_code
_entity_poly.pdbx_strand_id
1 'polypeptide(L)'
;MELNFNDPLVKKFLIVIGVLVVLSPLGILLTWNNGDAWGEWGVEDLSNEVHADISGLQSLSDAWSYAPLPDYDIPGWDNPTMASIGYIISAIIGVILSIAIYYALIKIVNPASRQ
;
A
#
# COMPACT_ATOMS: atom_id res chain seq x y z
N MET A 1 3.98 13.68 -24.82
CA MET A 1 3.13 14.66 -24.12
C MET A 1 4.02 15.30 -23.07
N GLU A 2 4.51 16.53 -23.31
CA GLU A 2 5.38 17.21 -22.35
C GLU A 2 4.52 17.90 -21.28
N LEU A 3 4.89 17.73 -20.02
CA LEU A 3 4.22 18.38 -18.89
C LEU A 3 4.61 19.86 -18.87
N ASN A 4 3.65 20.74 -19.16
CA ASN A 4 3.84 22.19 -19.08
C ASN A 4 3.49 22.72 -17.69
N PHE A 5 4.50 22.94 -16.85
CA PHE A 5 4.34 23.47 -15.50
C PHE A 5 3.79 24.90 -15.41
N ASN A 6 3.77 25.64 -16.52
CA ASN A 6 3.19 26.98 -16.56
C ASN A 6 1.68 26.99 -16.83
N ASP A 7 1.11 25.88 -17.27
CA ASP A 7 -0.33 25.73 -17.48
C ASP A 7 -1.09 25.90 -16.15
N PRO A 8 -2.11 26.79 -16.08
CA PRO A 8 -2.94 26.97 -14.89
C PRO A 8 -3.56 25.69 -14.34
N LEU A 9 -3.95 24.74 -15.19
CA LEU A 9 -4.51 23.44 -14.77
C LEU A 9 -3.44 22.57 -14.12
N VAL A 10 -2.26 22.48 -14.72
CA VAL A 10 -1.12 21.73 -14.16
C VAL A 10 -0.72 22.34 -12.81
N LYS A 11 -0.66 23.67 -12.70
CA LYS A 11 -0.39 24.35 -11.43
C LYS A 11 -1.43 24.02 -10.34
N LYS A 12 -2.72 24.10 -10.66
CA LYS A 12 -3.80 23.76 -9.71
C LYS A 12 -3.72 22.30 -9.29
N PHE A 13 -3.50 21.40 -10.24
CA PHE A 13 -3.34 19.97 -9.97
C PHE A 13 -2.15 19.72 -9.04
N LEU A 14 -0.98 20.32 -9.31
CA LEU A 14 0.19 20.19 -8.45
C LEU A 14 -0.01 20.75 -7.05
N ILE A 15 -0.77 21.83 -6.90
CA ILE A 15 -1.15 22.35 -5.58
C ILE A 15 -2.01 21.33 -4.83
N VAL A 16 -3.03 20.76 -5.48
CA VAL A 16 -3.88 19.73 -4.87
C VAL A 16 -3.06 18.51 -4.47
N ILE A 17 -2.20 18.00 -5.37
CA ILE A 17 -1.31 16.89 -5.06
C ILE A 17 -0.36 17.25 -3.90
N GLY A 18 0.23 18.44 -3.90
CA GLY A 18 1.09 18.90 -2.81
C GLY A 18 0.37 18.94 -1.47
N VAL A 19 -0.87 19.43 -1.45
CA VAL A 19 -1.72 19.41 -0.25
C VAL A 19 -1.99 17.97 0.18
N LEU A 20 -2.36 17.08 -0.74
CA LEU A 20 -2.60 15.66 -0.42
C LEU A 20 -1.35 14.95 0.11
N VAL A 21 -0.17 15.23 -0.44
CA VAL A 21 1.10 14.68 0.05
C VAL A 21 1.39 15.12 1.48
N VAL A 22 1.06 16.37 1.84
CA VAL A 22 1.24 16.88 3.20
C VAL A 22 0.17 16.32 4.15
N LEU A 23 -1.08 16.20 3.70
CA LEU A 23 -2.18 15.68 4.50
C LEU A 23 -2.08 14.17 4.75
N SER A 24 -1.53 13.40 3.80
CA SER A 24 -1.42 11.94 3.89
C SER A 24 -0.72 11.44 5.17
N PRO A 25 0.50 11.91 5.53
CA PRO A 25 1.15 11.46 6.77
C PRO A 25 0.50 11.99 8.05
N LEU A 26 -0.38 13.01 7.97
CA LEU A 26 -1.02 13.55 9.18
C LEU A 26 -1.92 12.52 9.85
N GLY A 27 -2.52 11.58 9.12
CA GLY A 27 -3.35 10.52 9.70
C GLY A 27 -2.57 9.71 10.73
N ILE A 28 -1.42 9.16 10.32
CA ILE A 28 -0.52 8.38 11.18
C ILE A 28 0.05 9.25 12.32
N LEU A 29 0.42 10.51 12.03
CA LEU A 29 0.97 11.40 13.05
C LEU A 29 -0.06 11.75 14.15
N LEU A 30 -1.35 11.88 13.79
CA LEU A 30 -2.43 12.14 14.74
C LEU A 30 -2.77 10.91 15.60
N THR A 31 -2.59 9.70 15.08
CA THR A 31 -2.90 8.45 15.78
C THR A 31 -1.68 7.75 16.40
N TRP A 32 -0.47 8.32 16.27
CA TRP A 32 0.81 7.73 16.70
C TRP A 32 0.81 7.05 18.09
N ASN A 33 0.00 7.51 19.04
CA ASN A 33 -0.15 6.92 20.39
C ASN A 33 -1.59 6.53 20.77
N ASN A 34 -2.56 6.65 19.87
CA ASN A 34 -4.00 6.53 20.16
C ASN A 34 -4.69 5.40 19.39
N GLY A 35 -3.94 4.57 18.66
CA GLY A 35 -4.45 3.46 17.86
C GLY A 35 -4.11 3.59 16.38
N ASP A 36 -4.83 2.85 15.54
CA ASP A 36 -4.55 2.78 14.11
C ASP A 36 -5.08 4.00 13.36
N ALA A 37 -4.40 4.33 12.25
CA ALA A 37 -4.83 5.40 11.37
C ALA A 37 -6.14 5.02 10.65
N TRP A 38 -6.90 6.02 10.22
CA TRP A 38 -8.12 5.80 9.46
C TRP A 38 -7.81 4.98 8.20
N GLY A 39 -8.38 3.77 8.10
CA GLY A 39 -8.18 2.83 7.00
C GLY A 39 -7.23 1.67 7.29
N GLU A 40 -6.51 1.68 8.43
CA GLU A 40 -5.55 0.63 8.84
C GLU A 40 -6.15 -0.36 9.86
N TRP A 41 -7.48 -0.43 9.96
CA TRP A 41 -8.14 -1.29 10.95
C TRP A 41 -8.19 -2.76 10.55
N GLY A 42 -8.06 -3.63 11.56
CA GLY A 42 -8.37 -5.05 11.42
C GLY A 42 -9.89 -5.31 11.27
N VAL A 43 -10.23 -6.55 10.92
CA VAL A 43 -11.64 -6.97 10.80
C VAL A 43 -12.35 -6.89 12.15
N GLU A 44 -11.64 -7.25 13.21
CA GLU A 44 -12.12 -7.20 14.59
C GLU A 44 -12.36 -5.76 15.06
N ASP A 45 -11.42 -4.85 14.77
CA ASP A 45 -11.55 -3.44 15.12
C ASP A 45 -12.73 -2.80 14.41
N LEU A 46 -12.89 -3.09 13.11
CA LEU A 46 -14.00 -2.57 12.33
C LEU A 46 -15.35 -3.13 12.82
N SER A 47 -15.42 -4.42 13.12
CA SER A 47 -16.61 -5.09 13.69
C SER A 47 -17.06 -4.44 15.00
N ASN A 48 -16.10 -4.11 15.86
CA ASN A 48 -16.35 -3.38 17.11
C ASN A 48 -16.86 -1.96 16.86
N GLU A 49 -16.25 -1.22 15.93
CA GLU A 49 -16.62 0.17 15.64
C GLU A 49 -18.02 0.29 15.01
N VAL A 50 -18.36 -0.58 14.06
CA VAL A 50 -19.67 -0.58 13.40
C VAL A 50 -20.75 -1.34 14.18
N HIS A 51 -20.38 -1.97 15.30
CA HIS A 51 -21.26 -2.77 16.16
C HIS A 51 -22.04 -3.85 15.40
N ALA A 52 -21.43 -4.45 14.38
CA ALA A 52 -22.06 -5.46 13.52
C ALA A 52 -21.04 -6.51 13.09
N ASP A 53 -21.51 -7.75 12.96
CA ASP A 53 -20.70 -8.85 12.43
C ASP A 53 -20.42 -8.66 10.94
N ILE A 54 -19.13 -8.74 10.56
CA ILE A 54 -18.62 -8.58 9.20
C ILE A 54 -17.96 -9.89 8.73
N SER A 55 -18.60 -11.03 8.97
CA SER A 55 -18.13 -12.37 8.58
C SER A 55 -17.66 -12.52 7.12
N GLY A 56 -18.27 -11.76 6.18
CA GLY A 56 -17.81 -11.72 4.79
C GLY A 56 -16.41 -11.11 4.63
N LEU A 57 -16.09 -10.09 5.42
CA LEU A 57 -14.76 -9.47 5.45
C LEU A 57 -13.75 -10.38 6.16
N GLN A 58 -14.17 -11.09 7.21
CA GLN A 58 -13.33 -12.10 7.87
C GLN A 58 -12.88 -13.18 6.88
N SER A 59 -13.82 -13.73 6.09
CA SER A 59 -13.50 -14.76 5.10
C SER A 59 -12.53 -14.28 4.02
N LEU A 60 -12.58 -12.98 3.68
CA LEU A 60 -11.61 -12.36 2.78
C LEU A 60 -10.25 -12.21 3.46
N SER A 61 -10.22 -11.74 4.71
CA SER A 61 -8.99 -11.59 5.52
C SER A 61 -8.25 -12.93 5.67
N ASP A 62 -8.97 -14.01 5.98
CA ASP A 62 -8.41 -15.35 6.14
C ASP A 62 -7.70 -15.86 4.86
N ALA A 63 -8.20 -15.47 3.68
CA ALA A 63 -7.53 -15.79 2.42
C ALA A 63 -6.18 -15.06 2.26
N TRP A 64 -6.06 -13.85 2.82
CA TRP A 64 -4.83 -13.08 2.84
C TRP A 64 -3.84 -13.53 3.92
N SER A 65 -4.27 -14.33 4.90
CA SER A 65 -3.36 -14.95 5.88
C SER A 65 -2.31 -15.89 5.25
N TYR A 66 -2.51 -16.31 4.00
CA TYR A 66 -1.54 -17.09 3.22
C TYR A 66 -0.58 -16.22 2.40
N ALA A 67 -0.55 -14.91 2.62
CA ALA A 67 0.39 -14.02 1.97
C ALA A 67 1.84 -14.46 2.27
N PRO A 68 2.76 -14.41 1.27
CA PRO A 68 4.15 -14.83 1.48
C PRO A 68 4.93 -14.00 2.52
N LEU A 69 4.51 -12.75 2.74
CA LEU A 69 5.09 -11.81 3.71
C LEU A 69 3.92 -11.04 4.36
N PRO A 70 3.24 -11.62 5.36
CA PRO A 70 2.20 -10.91 6.10
C PRO A 70 2.82 -9.70 6.80
N ASP A 71 2.06 -8.60 6.87
CA ASP A 71 2.46 -7.33 7.48
C ASP A 71 3.78 -6.75 6.93
N TYR A 72 4.22 -7.22 5.75
CA TYR A 72 5.49 -6.88 5.12
C TYR A 72 6.73 -7.18 5.99
N ASP A 73 6.60 -8.07 6.98
CA ASP A 73 7.66 -8.39 7.93
C ASP A 73 8.30 -9.76 7.66
N ILE A 74 9.49 -9.97 8.21
CA ILE A 74 10.24 -11.22 8.13
C ILE A 74 10.07 -11.95 9.48
N PRO A 75 9.54 -13.18 9.50
CA PRO A 75 9.35 -13.92 10.73
C PRO A 75 10.63 -14.02 11.57
N GLY A 76 10.56 -13.59 12.83
CA GLY A 76 11.69 -13.58 13.77
C GLY A 76 12.53 -12.29 13.76
N TRP A 77 12.11 -11.25 13.04
CA TRP A 77 12.75 -9.93 13.02
C TRP A 77 12.01 -8.91 13.91
N ASP A 78 11.66 -9.31 15.13
CA ASP A 78 10.71 -8.58 15.99
C ASP A 78 11.26 -7.27 16.59
N ASN A 79 12.57 -7.00 16.53
CA ASN A 79 13.08 -5.73 17.04
C ASN A 79 12.82 -4.60 16.03
N PRO A 80 12.48 -3.38 16.47
CA PRO A 80 12.01 -2.30 15.59
C PRO A 80 12.94 -2.00 14.40
N THR A 81 14.25 -2.10 14.61
CA THR A 81 15.25 -1.90 13.57
C THR A 81 15.20 -3.00 12.51
N MET A 82 15.09 -4.28 12.91
CA MET A 82 15.02 -5.36 11.91
C MET A 82 13.66 -5.38 11.23
N ALA A 83 12.56 -5.15 11.94
CA ALA A 83 11.23 -4.99 11.33
C ALA A 83 11.24 -3.89 10.24
N SER A 84 11.88 -2.75 10.52
CA SER A 84 12.06 -1.68 9.51
C SER A 84 12.88 -2.12 8.29
N ILE A 85 13.93 -2.92 8.50
CA ILE A 85 14.74 -3.48 7.40
C ILE A 85 13.92 -4.52 6.62
N GLY A 86 13.17 -5.37 7.31
CA GLY A 86 12.25 -6.37 6.73
C GLY A 86 11.22 -5.69 5.82
N TYR A 87 10.63 -4.60 6.29
CA TYR A 87 9.71 -3.77 5.51
C TYR A 87 10.34 -3.23 4.22
N ILE A 88 11.58 -2.70 4.30
CA ILE A 88 12.30 -2.21 3.11
C ILE A 88 12.59 -3.36 2.13
N ILE A 89 13.01 -4.53 2.63
CA ILE A 89 13.25 -5.72 1.82
C ILE A 89 11.96 -6.14 1.11
N SER A 90 10.85 -6.17 1.84
CA SER A 90 9.52 -6.49 1.29
C SER A 90 9.12 -5.52 0.19
N ALA A 91 9.34 -4.22 0.38
CA ALA A 91 9.09 -3.20 -0.65
C ALA A 91 9.93 -3.43 -1.92
N ILE A 92 11.22 -3.75 -1.78
CA ILE A 92 12.10 -4.07 -2.91
C ILE A 92 11.58 -5.29 -3.68
N ILE A 93 11.21 -6.36 -2.97
CA ILE A 93 10.65 -7.57 -3.57
C ILE A 93 9.33 -7.25 -4.30
N GLY A 94 8.44 -6.48 -3.68
CA GLY A 94 7.17 -6.06 -4.27
C GLY A 94 7.35 -5.28 -5.57
N VAL A 95 8.33 -4.36 -5.62
CA VAL A 95 8.66 -3.59 -6.83
C VAL A 95 9.19 -4.52 -7.93
N ILE A 96 10.12 -5.42 -7.61
CA ILE A 96 10.67 -6.38 -8.57
C ILE A 96 9.56 -7.26 -9.16
N LEU A 97 8.68 -7.79 -8.31
CA LEU A 97 7.55 -8.62 -8.73
C LEU A 97 6.57 -7.84 -9.62
N SER A 98 6.25 -6.60 -9.25
CA SER A 98 5.36 -5.74 -10.05
C SER A 98 5.92 -5.51 -11.45
N ILE A 99 7.22 -5.21 -11.56
CA ILE A 99 7.93 -5.04 -12.83
C ILE A 99 7.91 -6.36 -13.63
N ALA A 100 8.23 -7.48 -12.99
CA ALA A 100 8.25 -8.79 -13.64
C ALA A 100 6.88 -9.20 -14.19
N ILE A 101 5.81 -9.00 -13.40
CA ILE A 101 4.43 -9.26 -13.81
C ILE A 101 4.03 -8.35 -14.98
N TYR A 102 4.34 -7.06 -14.90
CA TYR A 102 4.09 -6.11 -15.99
C TYR A 102 4.74 -6.57 -17.30
N TYR A 103 6.03 -6.92 -17.27
CA TYR A 103 6.73 -7.43 -18.46
C TYR A 103 6.15 -8.76 -18.96
N ALA A 104 5.79 -9.67 -18.05
CA ALA A 104 5.14 -10.93 -18.40
C ALA A 104 3.80 -10.69 -19.13
N LEU A 105 2.98 -9.77 -18.61
CA LEU A 105 1.71 -9.38 -19.22
C LEU A 105 1.92 -8.78 -20.60
N ILE A 106 2.86 -7.86 -20.80
CA ILE A 106 3.18 -7.32 -22.12
C ILE A 106 3.57 -8.44 -23.09
N LYS A 107 4.42 -9.37 -22.66
CA LYS A 107 4.89 -10.47 -23.51
C LYS A 107 3.77 -11.44 -23.91
N ILE A 108 2.74 -11.58 -23.07
CA ILE A 108 1.55 -12.40 -23.34
C ILE A 108 0.59 -11.65 -24.28
N VAL A 109 0.32 -10.37 -24.00
CA VAL A 109 -0.66 -9.56 -24.73
C VAL A 109 -0.13 -9.11 -26.10
N ASN A 110 1.16 -8.81 -26.22
CA ASN A 110 1.80 -8.36 -27.46
C ASN A 110 3.04 -9.21 -27.80
N PRO A 111 2.87 -10.41 -28.37
CA PRO A 111 3.99 -11.28 -28.72
C PRO A 111 4.89 -10.71 -29.83
N ALA A 112 4.50 -9.63 -30.52
CA ALA A 112 5.33 -8.96 -31.53
C ALA A 112 6.40 -8.05 -30.92
N SER A 113 6.34 -7.71 -29.62
CA SER A 113 7.39 -6.98 -28.90
C SER A 113 8.61 -7.85 -28.54
N ARG A 114 8.74 -9.03 -29.17
CA ARG A 114 9.82 -10.01 -28.94
C ARG A 114 11.02 -9.84 -29.87
N GLN A 115 11.03 -8.81 -30.72
CA GLN A 115 12.15 -8.49 -31.61
C GLN A 115 13.22 -7.68 -30.88
#